data_AF-A0A6P6VE64-F1
#
_entry.id   AF-A0A6P6VE64-F1
#
_cell.length_a   1.000
_cell.length_b   1.000
_cell.length_c   1.000
_cell.angle_alpha   90.00
_cell.angle_beta   90.00
_cell.angle_gamma   90.00
#
_symmetry.space_group_name_H-M   'P 1'
#
loop_
_entity.id
_entity.type
_entity.pdbx_description
1 polymer ?
#
loop_
_entity_poly.entity_id
_entity_poly.type
_entity_poly.pdbx_seq_one_letter_code
_entity_poly.pdbx_strand_id
1 'polypeptide(L)'
;MEGTSSDNLLNKFFKSDMIKLDRFDSTNFTRWKDKLLFLLMELGVAYLLADNLPKIPEPSDGESDEIKASHKKREEDEVRCRGFILNALSDRLYDLFRSLKSPQEIWKALENKYMSEKQGTDRFFTMKFFEFQMLDNKSVMNQVDELLLLVSRLKDLSIEVSDQLQVGAVIAKLPSTWNDYWKKLLHTPETFTIDQLTKHI
;
A
#
# COMPACT_ATOMS: atom_id res chain seq x y z
N MET A 1 9.21 -42.72 2.96
CA MET A 1 8.94 -41.49 2.18
C MET A 1 7.86 -40.72 2.92
N GLU A 2 8.27 -39.94 3.92
CA GLU A 2 7.35 -39.15 4.74
C GLU A 2 7.30 -37.73 4.16
N GLY A 3 6.31 -37.48 3.28
CA GLY A 3 5.92 -36.11 2.96
C GLY A 3 5.33 -35.48 4.22
N THR A 4 5.95 -34.41 4.70
CA THR A 4 5.62 -33.81 5.99
C THR A 4 4.18 -33.23 5.99
N SER A 5 3.52 -33.20 7.15
CA SER A 5 2.16 -32.64 7.33
C SER A 5 2.00 -31.23 6.73
N SER A 6 3.09 -30.47 6.68
CA SER A 6 3.15 -29.14 6.05
C SER A 6 3.00 -29.19 4.53
N ASP A 7 3.56 -30.19 3.84
CA ASP A 7 3.39 -30.38 2.38
C ASP A 7 1.95 -30.76 2.01
N ASN A 8 1.26 -31.50 2.89
CA ASN A 8 -0.16 -31.83 2.72
C ASN A 8 -1.07 -30.62 2.97
N LEU A 9 -0.74 -29.75 3.92
CA LEU A 9 -1.44 -28.49 4.14
C LEU A 9 -1.21 -27.54 2.97
N LEU A 10 0.03 -27.32 2.54
CA LEU A 10 0.39 -26.53 1.35
C LEU A 10 -0.38 -27.00 0.11
N ASN A 11 -0.37 -28.31 -0.18
CA ASN A 11 -1.10 -28.87 -1.30
C ASN A 11 -2.62 -28.66 -1.19
N LYS A 12 -3.17 -28.69 0.03
CA LYS A 12 -4.59 -28.42 0.28
C LYS A 12 -4.91 -26.92 0.15
N PHE A 13 -4.02 -26.05 0.60
CA PHE A 13 -4.13 -24.59 0.50
C PHE A 13 -4.05 -24.09 -0.95
N PHE A 14 -3.16 -24.64 -1.77
CA PHE A 14 -3.05 -24.28 -3.20
C PHE A 14 -4.08 -24.97 -4.10
N LYS A 15 -4.60 -26.15 -3.72
CA LYS A 15 -5.71 -26.81 -4.44
C LYS A 15 -7.08 -26.26 -4.08
N SER A 16 -7.21 -25.64 -2.91
CA SER A 16 -8.41 -24.89 -2.53
C SER A 16 -8.37 -23.55 -3.25
N ASP A 17 -9.38 -23.24 -4.06
CA ASP A 17 -9.54 -21.92 -4.74
C ASP A 17 -9.57 -20.71 -3.77
N MET A 18 -9.38 -20.92 -2.46
CA MET A 18 -9.40 -19.91 -1.40
C MET A 18 -8.31 -18.83 -1.53
N ILE A 19 -7.18 -19.11 -2.17
CA ILE A 19 -6.13 -18.11 -2.42
C ILE A 19 -5.64 -18.23 -3.88
N LYS A 20 -6.36 -17.61 -4.82
CA LYS A 20 -5.76 -17.25 -6.12
C LYS A 20 -4.81 -16.08 -5.92
N LEU A 21 -3.53 -16.42 -5.78
CA LEU A 21 -2.45 -15.45 -5.84
C LEU A 21 -2.17 -15.14 -7.31
N ASP A 22 -2.68 -14.00 -7.78
CA ASP A 22 -2.34 -13.48 -9.10
C ASP A 22 -0.85 -13.17 -9.15
N ARG A 23 -0.17 -13.44 -10.27
CA ARG A 23 1.24 -13.05 -10.41
C ARG A 23 1.37 -11.52 -10.39
N PHE A 24 2.46 -11.04 -9.82
CA PHE A 24 2.81 -9.62 -9.87
C PHE A 24 3.35 -9.24 -11.25
N ASP A 25 2.69 -8.31 -11.91
CA ASP A 25 3.02 -7.88 -13.28
C ASP A 25 3.46 -6.41 -13.38
N SER A 26 3.76 -5.77 -12.24
CA SER A 26 3.99 -4.33 -12.02
C SER A 26 2.75 -3.46 -11.81
N THR A 27 1.53 -3.90 -12.13
CA THR A 27 0.33 -3.03 -12.04
C THR A 27 -0.50 -3.26 -10.78
N ASN A 28 -0.35 -4.43 -10.14
CA ASN A 28 -1.20 -4.89 -9.05
C ASN A 28 -0.47 -4.98 -7.70
N PHE A 29 0.58 -4.17 -7.48
CA PHE A 29 1.52 -4.31 -6.35
C PHE A 29 0.84 -4.37 -4.98
N THR A 30 -0.05 -3.44 -4.64
CA THR A 30 -0.70 -3.39 -3.32
C THR A 30 -1.48 -4.67 -3.02
N ARG A 31 -2.38 -5.07 -3.92
CA ARG A 31 -3.20 -6.29 -3.75
C ARG A 31 -2.35 -7.55 -3.75
N TRP A 32 -1.36 -7.61 -4.63
CA TRP A 32 -0.42 -8.73 -4.69
C TRP A 32 0.36 -8.86 -3.38
N LYS A 33 0.89 -7.74 -2.87
CA LYS A 33 1.68 -7.68 -1.64
C LYS A 33 0.87 -8.17 -0.45
N ASP A 34 -0.36 -7.68 -0.29
CA ASP A 34 -1.22 -8.10 0.83
C ASP A 34 -1.55 -9.59 0.77
N LYS A 35 -1.93 -10.11 -0.40
CA LYS A 35 -2.22 -11.54 -0.61
C LYS A 35 -0.99 -12.42 -0.36
N LEU A 36 0.17 -12.03 -0.87
CA LEU A 36 1.41 -12.77 -0.68
C LEU A 36 1.86 -12.72 0.78
N LEU A 37 1.76 -11.57 1.44
CA LEU A 37 2.12 -11.45 2.85
C LEU A 37 1.22 -12.34 3.73
N PHE A 38 -0.10 -12.34 3.48
CA PHE A 38 -1.03 -13.26 4.14
C PHE A 38 -0.62 -14.73 3.96
N LEU A 39 -0.29 -15.13 2.73
CA LEU A 39 0.20 -16.48 2.45
C LEU A 39 1.49 -16.79 3.24
N LEU A 40 2.47 -15.88 3.25
CA LEU A 40 3.73 -16.09 3.98
C LEU A 40 3.52 -16.15 5.51
N MET A 41 2.50 -15.46 6.05
CA MET A 41 2.11 -15.54 7.46
C MET A 41 1.54 -16.91 7.79
N GLU A 42 0.59 -17.41 6.99
CA GLU A 42 0.01 -18.75 7.15
C GLU A 42 1.07 -19.86 7.04
N LEU A 43 2.12 -19.62 6.26
CA LEU A 43 3.26 -20.52 6.11
C LEU A 43 4.34 -20.35 7.17
N GLY A 44 4.18 -19.40 8.10
CA GLY A 44 5.10 -19.18 9.21
C GLY A 44 6.48 -18.64 8.80
N VAL A 45 6.63 -18.10 7.59
CA VAL A 45 7.91 -17.60 7.06
C VAL A 45 7.95 -16.07 6.87
N ALA A 46 6.84 -15.37 7.12
CA ALA A 46 6.76 -13.91 7.01
C ALA A 46 7.75 -13.16 7.92
N TYR A 47 8.19 -13.77 9.02
CA TYR A 47 9.17 -13.18 9.93
C TYR A 47 10.49 -12.82 9.22
N LEU A 48 10.85 -13.54 8.16
CA LEU A 48 12.06 -13.31 7.36
C LEU A 48 12.03 -11.98 6.59
N LEU A 49 10.89 -11.32 6.50
CA LEU A 49 10.73 -10.02 5.86
C LEU A 49 10.96 -8.85 6.81
N ALA A 50 10.99 -9.09 8.13
CA ALA A 50 11.09 -8.05 9.14
C ALA A 50 12.41 -7.28 9.05
N ASP A 51 12.37 -5.95 9.22
CA ASP A 51 13.56 -5.08 9.20
C ASP A 51 14.61 -5.45 10.25
N ASN A 52 14.15 -5.90 11.41
CA ASN A 52 14.94 -6.25 12.57
C ASN A 52 15.10 -7.77 12.73
N LEU A 53 15.21 -8.50 11.62
CA LEU A 53 15.40 -9.95 11.64
C LEU A 53 16.60 -10.28 12.55
N PRO A 54 16.40 -11.05 13.63
CA PRO A 54 17.46 -11.35 14.58
C PRO A 54 18.63 -12.00 13.85
N LYS A 55 19.88 -11.65 14.18
CA LYS A 55 21.02 -12.44 13.70
C LYS A 55 21.03 -13.75 14.47
N ILE A 56 21.13 -14.88 13.76
CA ILE A 56 21.44 -16.14 14.44
C ILE A 56 22.90 -16.04 14.91
N PRO A 57 23.24 -16.45 16.14
CA PRO A 57 24.63 -16.55 16.60
C PRO A 57 25.51 -17.28 15.59
N GLU A 58 26.79 -16.92 15.46
CA GLU A 58 27.68 -17.67 14.56
C GLU A 58 27.95 -19.07 15.12
N PRO A 59 28.05 -20.10 14.26
CA PRO A 59 28.41 -21.46 14.64
C PRO A 59 29.68 -21.47 15.50
N SER A 60 29.52 -21.73 16.79
CA SER A 60 30.63 -21.87 17.74
C SER A 60 30.94 -23.35 17.98
N ASP A 61 32.23 -23.68 18.13
CA ASP A 61 32.67 -25.02 18.54
C ASP A 61 32.17 -25.31 19.97
N GLY A 62 31.04 -26.02 20.05
CA GLY A 62 30.35 -26.33 21.30
C GLY A 62 28.83 -26.10 21.27
N GLU A 63 28.25 -25.75 20.13
CA GLU A 63 26.80 -25.51 20.03
C GLU A 63 25.93 -26.71 20.40
N SER A 64 24.92 -26.42 21.23
CA SER A 64 23.78 -27.31 21.50
C SER A 64 23.09 -27.70 20.20
N ASP A 65 22.59 -28.93 20.13
CA ASP A 65 21.83 -29.44 18.98
C ASP A 65 20.62 -28.55 18.63
N GLU A 66 20.08 -27.82 19.61
CA GLU A 66 19.00 -26.84 19.44
C GLU A 66 19.41 -25.65 18.56
N ILE A 67 20.64 -25.15 18.70
CA ILE A 67 21.14 -24.02 17.92
C ILE A 67 21.32 -24.45 16.46
N LYS A 68 21.98 -25.59 16.23
CA LYS A 68 22.14 -26.18 14.88
C LYS A 68 20.81 -26.45 14.20
N ALA A 69 19.82 -26.95 14.92
CA ALA A 69 18.47 -27.16 14.41
C ALA A 69 17.79 -25.82 14.03
N SER A 70 18.00 -24.77 14.82
CA SER A 70 17.47 -23.43 14.53
C SER A 70 18.10 -22.80 13.28
N HIS A 71 19.41 -22.95 13.09
CA HIS A 71 20.12 -22.53 11.87
C HIS A 71 19.56 -23.22 10.63
N LYS A 72 19.50 -24.56 10.67
CA LYS A 72 19.01 -25.36 9.55
C LYS A 72 17.57 -24.99 9.19
N LYS A 73 16.70 -24.85 10.20
CA LYS A 73 15.32 -24.42 9.99
C LYS A 73 15.24 -23.06 9.31
N ARG A 74 16.08 -22.10 9.72
CA ARG A 74 16.08 -20.77 9.11
C ARG A 74 16.57 -20.80 7.67
N GLU A 75 17.61 -21.57 7.35
CA GLU A 75 18.06 -21.74 5.97
C GLU A 75 16.95 -22.33 5.07
N GLU A 76 16.24 -23.34 5.58
CA GLU A 76 15.09 -23.94 4.89
C GLU A 76 13.95 -22.92 4.68
N ASP A 77 13.62 -22.15 5.71
CA ASP A 77 12.60 -21.10 5.64
C ASP A 77 13.01 -19.98 4.67
N GLU A 78 14.29 -19.60 4.61
CA GLU A 78 14.81 -18.58 3.69
C GLU A 78 14.68 -19.03 2.23
N VAL A 79 15.08 -20.27 1.93
CA VAL A 79 14.92 -20.84 0.58
C VAL A 79 13.44 -20.91 0.19
N ARG A 80 12.58 -21.36 1.11
CA ARG A 80 11.14 -21.48 0.90
C ARG A 80 10.49 -20.10 0.67
N CYS A 81 10.75 -19.13 1.54
CA CYS A 81 10.21 -17.77 1.45
C CYS A 81 10.63 -17.09 0.14
N ARG A 82 11.93 -17.16 -0.20
CA ARG A 82 12.43 -16.65 -1.48
C ARG A 82 11.74 -17.32 -2.67
N GLY A 83 11.54 -18.65 -2.61
CA GLY A 83 10.83 -19.41 -3.63
C GLY A 83 9.42 -18.91 -3.86
N PHE A 84 8.66 -18.66 -2.78
CA PHE A 84 7.30 -18.12 -2.88
C PHE A 84 7.25 -16.71 -3.46
N ILE A 85 8.11 -15.81 -2.98
CA ILE A 85 8.17 -14.44 -3.50
C ILE A 85 8.44 -14.46 -4.99
N LEU A 86 9.47 -15.20 -5.43
CA LEU A 86 9.86 -15.25 -6.84
C LEU A 86 8.79 -15.92 -7.72
N ASN A 87 8.17 -17.03 -7.27
CA ASN A 87 7.11 -17.71 -8.03
C ASN A 87 5.87 -16.81 -8.22
N ALA A 88 5.61 -15.95 -7.24
CA ALA A 88 4.52 -14.98 -7.32
C ALA A 88 4.81 -13.79 -8.26
N LEU A 89 5.98 -13.73 -8.91
CA LEU A 89 6.32 -12.72 -9.90
C LEU A 89 5.97 -13.18 -11.33
N SER A 90 5.70 -12.22 -12.22
CA SER A 90 5.76 -12.45 -13.66
C SER A 90 7.18 -12.82 -14.10
N ASP A 91 7.31 -13.53 -15.21
CA ASP A 91 8.60 -14.06 -15.67
C ASP A 91 9.67 -12.94 -15.84
N ARG A 92 9.25 -11.78 -16.38
CA ARG A 92 10.12 -10.60 -16.51
C ARG A 92 10.66 -10.12 -15.15
N LEU A 93 9.81 -10.09 -14.13
CA LEU A 93 10.19 -9.64 -12.79
C LEU A 93 11.00 -10.72 -12.06
N TYR A 94 10.67 -11.99 -12.26
CA TYR A 94 11.47 -13.10 -11.77
C TYR A 94 12.93 -12.95 -12.20
N ASP A 95 13.18 -12.74 -13.50
CA ASP A 95 14.54 -12.59 -14.02
C ASP A 95 15.27 -11.36 -13.48
N LEU A 96 14.54 -10.29 -13.16
CA LEU A 96 15.11 -9.09 -12.57
C LEU A 96 15.54 -9.29 -11.11
N PHE A 97 14.77 -10.05 -10.32
CA PHE A 97 14.98 -10.16 -8.88
C PHE A 97 15.64 -11.48 -8.44
N ARG A 98 15.73 -12.49 -9.30
CA ARG A 98 16.31 -13.81 -8.97
C ARG A 98 17.77 -13.78 -8.52
N SER A 99 18.53 -12.74 -8.84
CA SER A 99 19.94 -12.60 -8.43
C SER A 99 20.10 -12.29 -6.94
N LEU A 100 19.08 -11.72 -6.31
CA LEU A 100 19.06 -11.42 -4.88
C LEU A 100 18.90 -12.72 -4.07
N LYS A 101 19.69 -12.84 -3.00
CA LYS A 101 19.81 -14.09 -2.23
C LYS A 101 18.87 -14.12 -1.04
N SER A 102 18.62 -12.98 -0.40
CA SER A 102 17.74 -12.90 0.76
C SER A 102 16.29 -12.62 0.35
N PRO A 103 15.29 -13.29 0.93
CA PRO A 103 13.88 -12.92 0.80
C PRO A 103 13.63 -11.45 1.16
N GLN A 104 14.31 -10.96 2.20
CA GLN A 104 14.18 -9.59 2.68
C GLN A 104 14.72 -8.57 1.66
N GLU A 105 15.84 -8.88 1.00
CA GLU A 105 16.40 -8.02 -0.05
C GLU A 105 15.43 -7.89 -1.23
N ILE A 106 14.86 -9.01 -1.67
CA ILE A 106 13.86 -9.02 -2.75
C ILE A 106 12.65 -8.19 -2.33
N TRP A 107 12.13 -8.43 -1.12
CA TRP A 107 10.96 -7.73 -0.60
C TRP A 107 11.16 -6.21 -0.55
N LYS A 108 12.28 -5.76 0.02
CA LYS A 108 12.64 -4.33 0.09
C LYS A 108 12.86 -3.72 -1.28
N ALA A 109 13.49 -4.44 -2.20
CA ALA A 109 13.69 -3.95 -3.57
C ALA A 109 12.35 -3.77 -4.30
N LEU A 110 11.41 -4.68 -4.10
CA LEU A 110 10.05 -4.59 -4.63
C LEU A 110 9.28 -3.42 -4.00
N GLU A 111 9.31 -3.28 -2.67
CA GLU A 111 8.70 -2.14 -1.97
C GLU A 111 9.28 -0.82 -2.45
N ASN A 112 10.60 -0.66 -2.47
CA ASN A 112 11.22 0.60 -2.90
C ASN A 112 10.85 0.95 -4.36
N LYS A 113 10.80 -0.05 -5.25
CA LYS A 113 10.52 0.17 -6.68
C LYS A 113 9.05 0.44 -6.98
N TYR A 114 8.12 -0.22 -6.29
CA TYR A 114 6.69 -0.17 -6.66
C TYR A 114 5.81 0.49 -5.60
N MET A 115 6.34 0.73 -4.40
CA MET A 115 5.70 1.60 -3.40
C MET A 115 6.03 3.08 -3.66
N SER A 116 7.10 3.38 -4.42
CA SER A 116 7.40 4.74 -4.92
C SER A 116 6.41 5.21 -6.00
N GLU A 117 5.72 4.31 -6.70
CA GLU A 117 4.58 4.67 -7.55
C GLU A 117 3.38 5.19 -6.73
N LYS A 118 3.20 4.69 -5.49
CA LYS A 118 2.24 5.28 -4.54
C LYS A 118 2.66 6.70 -4.15
N GLN A 119 3.95 6.96 -3.91
CA GLN A 119 4.44 8.31 -3.63
C GLN A 119 4.35 9.26 -4.85
N GLY A 120 4.55 8.75 -6.07
CA GLY A 120 4.35 9.52 -7.30
C GLY A 120 2.88 9.86 -7.55
N THR A 121 1.98 8.90 -7.29
CA THR A 121 0.52 9.07 -7.37
C THR A 121 0.00 9.97 -6.25
N ASP A 122 0.56 9.86 -5.06
CA ASP A 122 0.31 10.72 -3.92
C ASP A 122 0.73 12.17 -4.20
N ARG A 123 1.95 12.37 -4.67
CA ARG A 123 2.42 13.69 -5.10
C ARG A 123 1.55 14.27 -6.22
N PHE A 124 1.08 13.44 -7.15
CA PHE A 124 0.20 13.87 -8.24
C PHE A 124 -1.18 14.32 -7.75
N PHE A 125 -1.85 13.56 -6.89
CA PHE A 125 -3.15 13.95 -6.33
C PHE A 125 -3.03 15.14 -5.38
N THR A 126 -1.96 15.18 -4.58
CA THR A 126 -1.62 16.32 -3.72
C THR A 126 -1.41 17.57 -4.58
N MET A 127 -0.61 17.49 -5.64
CA MET A 127 -0.39 18.59 -6.59
C MET A 127 -1.70 19.04 -7.24
N LYS A 128 -2.52 18.11 -7.75
CA LYS A 128 -3.82 18.42 -8.34
C LYS A 128 -4.78 19.09 -7.35
N PHE A 129 -4.79 18.66 -6.09
CA PHE A 129 -5.61 19.29 -5.06
C PHE A 129 -5.18 20.73 -4.80
N PHE A 130 -3.87 20.99 -4.69
CA PHE A 130 -3.35 22.35 -4.49
C PHE A 130 -3.58 23.24 -5.73
N GLU A 131 -3.36 22.72 -6.93
CA GLU A 131 -3.52 23.45 -8.20
C GLU A 131 -4.98 23.58 -8.67
N PHE A 132 -5.93 22.85 -8.08
CA PHE A 132 -7.34 22.96 -8.45
C PHE A 132 -7.83 24.41 -8.29
N GLN A 133 -8.47 24.94 -9.32
CA GLN A 133 -9.07 26.27 -9.38
C GLN A 133 -10.42 26.15 -10.07
N MET A 134 -11.47 26.74 -9.50
CA MET A 134 -12.78 26.75 -10.15
C MET A 134 -12.84 27.84 -11.21
N LEU A 135 -13.50 27.52 -12.32
CA LEU A 135 -13.69 28.40 -13.44
C LEU A 135 -15.11 28.98 -13.44
N ASP A 136 -15.23 30.25 -13.79
CA ASP A 136 -16.51 30.99 -13.87
C ASP A 136 -17.47 30.41 -14.95
N ASN A 137 -16.94 29.67 -15.93
CA ASN A 137 -17.72 29.11 -17.04
C ASN A 137 -18.27 27.69 -16.78
N LYS A 138 -18.11 27.16 -15.57
CA LYS A 138 -18.57 25.83 -15.17
C LYS A 138 -19.46 25.92 -13.93
N SER A 139 -20.35 24.95 -13.76
CA SER A 139 -21.16 24.83 -12.54
C SER A 139 -20.25 24.71 -11.31
N VAL A 140 -20.48 25.54 -10.29
CA VAL A 140 -19.74 25.48 -9.02
C VAL A 140 -19.94 24.12 -8.35
N MET A 141 -21.16 23.59 -8.37
CA MET A 141 -21.47 22.28 -7.78
C MET A 141 -20.65 21.14 -8.41
N ASN A 142 -20.57 21.09 -9.74
CA ASN A 142 -19.78 20.07 -10.42
C ASN A 142 -18.29 20.18 -10.06
N GLN A 143 -17.79 21.39 -9.86
CA GLN A 143 -16.39 21.63 -9.50
C GLN A 143 -16.11 21.32 -8.02
N VAL A 144 -17.10 21.52 -7.13
CA VAL A 144 -17.04 21.04 -5.74
C VAL A 144 -16.98 19.52 -5.70
N ASP A 145 -17.82 18.83 -6.49
CA ASP A 145 -17.79 17.36 -6.60
C ASP A 145 -16.43 16.85 -7.12
N GLU A 146 -15.85 17.51 -8.12
CA GLU A 146 -14.50 17.19 -8.62
C GLU A 146 -13.42 17.37 -7.53
N LEU A 147 -13.52 18.42 -6.71
CA LEU A 147 -12.59 18.66 -5.61
C LEU A 147 -12.76 17.61 -4.50
N LEU A 148 -14.00 17.23 -4.17
CA LEU A 148 -14.29 16.17 -3.21
C LEU A 148 -13.79 14.80 -3.68
N LEU A 149 -13.83 14.54 -4.98
CA LEU A 149 -13.24 13.34 -5.55
C LEU A 149 -11.71 13.30 -5.34
N LEU A 150 -11.03 14.45 -5.42
CA LEU A 150 -9.60 14.54 -5.08
C LEU A 150 -9.36 14.28 -3.59
N VAL A 151 -10.19 14.82 -2.70
CA VAL A 151 -10.11 14.54 -1.26
C VAL A 151 -10.30 13.06 -0.94
N SER A 152 -11.28 12.40 -1.58
CA SER A 152 -11.48 10.96 -1.41
C SER A 152 -10.25 10.15 -1.83
N ARG A 153 -9.60 10.54 -2.94
CA ARG A 153 -8.38 9.89 -3.41
C ARG A 153 -7.19 10.12 -2.48
N LEU A 154 -7.09 11.30 -1.86
CA LEU A 154 -6.09 11.58 -0.83
C LEU A 154 -6.33 10.73 0.43
N LYS A 155 -7.59 10.52 0.81
CA LYS A 155 -7.95 9.64 1.93
C LYS A 155 -7.54 8.19 1.68
N ASP A 156 -7.75 7.67 0.46
CA ASP A 156 -7.29 6.33 0.06
C ASP A 156 -5.75 6.19 0.15
N LEU A 157 -5.03 7.32 0.08
CA LEU A 157 -3.59 7.41 0.24
C LEU A 157 -3.13 7.63 1.70
N SER A 158 -4.07 7.61 2.65
CA SER A 158 -3.84 7.90 4.08
C SER A 158 -3.49 9.37 4.38
N ILE A 159 -3.85 10.30 3.48
CA ILE A 159 -3.81 11.74 3.73
C ILE A 159 -5.22 12.19 4.10
N GLU A 160 -5.44 12.45 5.38
CA GLU A 160 -6.71 12.97 5.86
C GLU A 160 -6.78 14.49 5.67
N VAL A 161 -7.76 14.94 4.88
CA VAL A 161 -8.13 16.36 4.80
C VAL A 161 -9.33 16.55 5.73
N SER A 162 -9.13 17.26 6.83
CA SER A 162 -10.23 17.53 7.79
C SER A 162 -11.35 18.33 7.13
N ASP A 163 -12.59 18.19 7.62
CA ASP A 163 -13.75 18.89 7.06
C ASP A 163 -13.54 20.42 7.00
N GLN A 164 -12.88 20.99 8.01
CA GLN A 164 -12.52 22.41 8.03
C GLN A 164 -11.54 22.80 6.90
N LEU A 165 -10.58 21.93 6.59
CA LEU A 165 -9.66 22.13 5.46
C LEU A 165 -10.36 21.93 4.11
N GLN A 166 -11.31 21.00 4.01
CA GLN A 166 -12.08 20.81 2.79
C GLN A 166 -12.95 22.03 2.49
N VAL A 167 -13.63 22.57 3.52
CA VAL A 167 -14.40 23.82 3.42
C VAL A 167 -13.48 24.98 3.05
N GLY A 168 -12.35 25.12 3.74
CA GLY A 168 -11.31 26.11 3.40
C GLY A 168 -10.79 25.99 1.96
N ALA A 169 -10.65 24.77 1.45
CA ALA A 169 -10.20 24.52 0.09
C ALA A 169 -11.26 24.90 -0.95
N VAL A 170 -12.54 24.59 -0.72
CA VAL A 170 -13.64 25.06 -1.59
C VAL A 170 -13.62 26.58 -1.67
N ILE A 171 -13.58 27.23 -0.50
CA ILE A 171 -13.54 28.68 -0.34
C ILE A 171 -12.40 29.32 -1.13
N ALA A 172 -11.19 28.83 -0.94
CA ALA A 172 -10.00 29.39 -1.56
C ALA A 172 -9.98 29.23 -3.09
N LYS A 173 -10.81 28.32 -3.62
CA LYS A 173 -10.84 27.93 -5.02
C LYS A 173 -12.08 28.41 -5.75
N LEU A 174 -12.99 29.12 -5.08
CA LEU A 174 -14.23 29.62 -5.67
C LEU A 174 -13.95 30.55 -6.86
N PRO A 175 -14.84 30.56 -7.88
CA PRO A 175 -14.71 31.46 -9.00
C PRO A 175 -14.84 32.92 -8.57
N SER A 176 -14.26 33.82 -9.36
CA SER A 176 -14.20 35.25 -9.05
C SER A 176 -15.58 35.89 -8.91
N THR A 177 -16.58 35.36 -9.64
CA THR A 177 -17.97 35.81 -9.60
C THR A 177 -18.69 35.50 -8.28
N TRP A 178 -18.14 34.61 -7.44
CA TRP A 178 -18.72 34.21 -6.14
C TRP A 178 -18.07 34.90 -4.94
N ASN A 179 -17.05 35.74 -5.16
CA ASN A 179 -16.31 36.42 -4.09
C ASN A 179 -17.19 37.24 -3.15
N ASP A 180 -18.21 37.94 -3.67
CA ASP A 180 -19.06 38.80 -2.84
C ASP A 180 -20.11 38.02 -2.04
N TYR A 181 -20.54 36.86 -2.54
CA TYR A 181 -21.35 35.92 -1.77
C TYR A 181 -20.55 35.31 -0.62
N TRP A 182 -19.29 34.98 -0.90
CA TRP A 182 -18.41 34.36 0.09
C TRP A 182 -17.93 35.31 1.19
N LYS A 183 -17.66 36.59 0.88
CA LYS A 183 -17.39 37.62 1.91
C LYS A 183 -18.50 37.69 2.95
N LYS A 184 -19.76 37.50 2.55
CA LYS A 184 -20.91 37.48 3.48
C LYS A 184 -20.88 36.23 4.38
N LEU A 185 -20.49 35.08 3.84
CA LEU A 185 -20.37 33.82 4.58
C LEU A 185 -19.21 33.84 5.58
N LEU A 186 -18.04 34.40 5.23
CA LEU A 186 -16.89 34.56 6.15
C LEU A 186 -17.18 35.41 7.39
N HIS A 187 -18.11 36.36 7.28
CA HIS A 187 -18.51 37.22 8.40
C HIS A 187 -19.61 36.59 9.27
N THR A 188 -20.06 35.37 8.92
CA THR A 188 -21.03 34.61 9.71
C THR A 188 -20.26 33.68 10.66
N PRO A 189 -20.57 33.67 11.98
CA PRO A 189 -19.84 32.86 12.97
C PRO A 189 -20.11 31.35 12.89
N GLU A 190 -20.83 30.88 11.87
CA GLU A 190 -21.22 29.48 11.70
C GLU A 190 -20.08 28.68 11.04
N THR A 191 -19.69 27.57 11.68
CA THR A 191 -18.80 26.57 11.07
C THR A 191 -19.62 25.71 10.12
N PHE A 192 -19.41 25.88 8.82
CA PHE A 192 -20.11 25.08 7.80
C PHE A 192 -19.44 23.72 7.62
N THR A 193 -20.23 22.67 7.43
CA THR A 193 -19.77 21.41 6.83
C THR A 193 -19.96 21.45 5.32
N ILE A 194 -19.33 20.53 4.57
CA ILE A 194 -19.53 20.45 3.11
C ILE A 194 -20.99 20.19 2.73
N ASP A 195 -21.71 19.39 3.51
CA ASP A 195 -23.14 19.14 3.30
C ASP A 195 -24.02 20.37 3.55
N GLN A 196 -23.54 21.33 4.35
CA GLN A 196 -24.21 22.61 4.53
C GLN A 196 -23.83 23.57 3.40
N LEU A 197 -22.55 23.61 3.01
CA LEU A 197 -22.05 24.46 1.94
C LEU A 197 -22.73 24.13 0.59
N THR A 198 -22.89 22.85 0.27
CA THR A 198 -23.58 22.38 -0.95
C THR A 198 -25.07 22.72 -0.99
N LYS A 199 -25.71 23.05 0.15
CA LYS A 199 -27.10 23.53 0.19
C LYS A 199 -27.22 25.04 -0.04
N HIS A 200 -26.11 25.76 0.03
CA HIS A 200 -26.03 27.21 -0.13
C HIS A 200 -25.50 27.63 -1.52
N ILE A 201 -24.98 26.67 -2.31
CA ILE A 201 -24.51 26.85 -3.70
C ILE A 201 -25.62 26.41 -4.67
#